data_AF-A0A660NDX3-F1
#
_entry.id   AF-A0A660NDX3-F1
#
_cell.length_a   1.000
_cell.length_b   1.000
_cell.length_c   1.000
_cell.angle_alpha   90.00
_cell.angle_beta   90.00
_cell.angle_gamma   90.00
#
_symmetry.space_group_name_H-M   'P 1'
#
loop_
_entity.id
_entity.type
_entity.pdbx_description
1 polymer ?
#
loop_
_entity_poly.entity_id
_entity_poly.type
_entity_poly.pdbx_seq_one_letter_code
_entity_poly.pdbx_strand_id
1 'polypeptide(L)'
;MQPVALNDIPDEVFLEGITQLTELFPVWFPQSFKILCESLNADSGDVLITDFVEDQNDEEIYEGFAYDRRRKKMYAYLFDHNRAQIHEVATDSLTMRDTYSVRVLHLL
;
A
#
# COMPACT_ATOMS: atom_id res chain seq x y z
N MET A 1 23.38 -0.01 -1.71
CA MET A 1 22.89 1.06 -2.61
C MET A 1 22.16 2.09 -1.76
N GLN A 2 22.23 3.38 -2.12
CA GLN A 2 21.34 4.37 -1.50
C GLN A 2 19.90 4.12 -1.98
N PRO A 3 18.88 4.33 -1.14
CA PRO A 3 17.48 4.21 -1.55
C PRO A 3 17.18 5.23 -2.65
N VAL A 4 16.46 4.81 -3.70
CA VAL A 4 15.95 5.71 -4.74
C VAL A 4 14.71 6.40 -4.18
N ALA A 5 14.63 7.72 -4.27
CA ALA A 5 13.45 8.48 -3.87
C ALA A 5 12.28 8.12 -4.77
N LEU A 6 11.06 8.02 -4.21
CA LEU A 6 9.90 7.57 -4.97
C LEU A 6 9.58 8.52 -6.14
N ASN A 7 9.76 9.83 -5.94
CA ASN A 7 9.52 10.85 -6.95
C ASN A 7 10.50 10.81 -8.14
N ASP A 8 11.63 10.10 -8.02
CA ASP A 8 12.61 9.97 -9.11
C ASP A 8 12.25 8.82 -10.07
N ILE A 9 11.16 8.10 -9.80
CA ILE A 9 10.73 6.92 -10.55
C ILE A 9 9.61 7.31 -11.49
N PRO A 10 9.70 6.94 -12.79
CA PRO A 10 8.59 7.15 -13.71
C PRO A 10 7.33 6.42 -13.23
N ASP A 11 6.18 7.11 -13.28
CA ASP A 11 4.88 6.56 -12.89
C ASP A 11 4.62 5.17 -13.50
N GLU A 12 4.98 4.94 -14.77
CA GLU A 12 4.80 3.65 -15.45
C GLU A 12 5.57 2.50 -14.77
N VAL A 13 6.83 2.74 -14.39
CA VAL A 13 7.69 1.75 -13.72
C VAL A 13 7.18 1.46 -12.31
N PHE A 14 6.75 2.50 -11.61
CA PHE A 14 6.13 2.37 -10.30
C PHE A 14 4.85 1.53 -10.36
N LEU A 15 3.94 1.87 -11.28
CA LEU A 15 2.67 1.18 -11.45
C LEU A 15 2.84 -0.29 -11.83
N GLU A 16 3.77 -0.61 -12.74
CA GLU A 16 4.10 -2.00 -13.09
C GLU A 16 4.55 -2.80 -11.87
N GLY A 17 5.42 -2.21 -11.04
CA GLY A 17 5.95 -2.88 -9.85
C GLY A 17 4.90 -3.23 -8.79
N ILE A 18 3.79 -2.50 -8.70
CA ILE A 18 2.75 -2.70 -7.68
C ILE A 18 1.51 -3.44 -8.21
N THR A 19 1.45 -3.73 -9.51
CA THR A 19 0.27 -4.28 -10.18
C THR A 19 -0.20 -5.59 -9.53
N GLN A 20 0.71 -6.54 -9.33
CA GLN A 20 0.36 -7.85 -8.75
C GLN A 20 -0.22 -7.72 -7.34
N LEU A 21 0.40 -6.91 -6.47
CA LEU A 21 -0.10 -6.71 -5.11
C LEU A 21 -1.45 -6.00 -5.11
N THR A 22 -1.61 -4.98 -5.96
CA THR A 22 -2.87 -4.26 -6.13
C THR A 22 -4.02 -5.18 -6.58
N GLU A 23 -3.74 -6.16 -7.43
CA GLU A 23 -4.75 -7.13 -7.90
C GLU A 23 -5.09 -8.19 -6.83
N LEU A 24 -4.10 -8.65 -6.07
CA LEU A 24 -4.27 -9.74 -5.10
C LEU A 24 -4.85 -9.26 -3.76
N PHE A 25 -4.49 -8.06 -3.31
CA PHE A 25 -4.90 -7.56 -1.99
C PHE A 25 -6.43 -7.50 -1.81
N PRO A 26 -7.24 -6.99 -2.76
CA PRO A 26 -8.69 -7.01 -2.63
C PRO A 26 -9.31 -8.42 -2.60
N VAL A 27 -8.60 -9.42 -3.13
CA VAL A 27 -9.04 -10.82 -3.12
C VAL A 27 -8.76 -11.47 -1.77
N TRP A 28 -7.59 -11.22 -1.19
CA TRP A 28 -7.18 -11.78 0.11
C TRP A 28 -7.80 -11.02 1.29
N PHE A 29 -7.94 -9.70 1.17
CA PHE A 29 -8.39 -8.80 2.22
C PHE A 29 -9.56 -7.90 1.76
N PRO A 30 -10.69 -8.49 1.31
CA PRO A 30 -11.79 -7.73 0.70
C PRO A 30 -12.40 -6.69 1.63
N GLN A 31 -12.52 -7.00 2.92
CA GLN A 31 -13.10 -6.09 3.91
C GLN A 31 -12.18 -4.89 4.19
N SER A 32 -10.88 -5.14 4.31
CA SER A 32 -9.86 -4.12 4.55
C SER A 32 -9.74 -3.18 3.37
N PHE A 33 -9.73 -3.75 2.16
CA PHE A 33 -9.73 -2.96 0.94
C PHE A 33 -10.98 -2.09 0.80
N LYS A 34 -12.16 -2.62 1.17
CA LYS A 34 -13.39 -1.82 1.22
C LYS A 34 -13.28 -0.64 2.20
N ILE A 35 -12.79 -0.87 3.42
CA ILE A 35 -12.60 0.19 4.43
C ILE A 35 -11.62 1.26 3.89
N LEU A 36 -10.56 0.84 3.22
CA LEU A 36 -9.59 1.74 2.61
C LEU A 36 -10.26 2.62 1.54
N CYS A 37 -11.00 2.03 0.60
CA CYS A 37 -11.72 2.78 -0.44
C CYS A 37 -12.73 3.79 0.15
N GLU A 38 -13.50 3.36 1.16
CA GLU A 38 -14.47 4.21 1.86
C GLU A 38 -13.77 5.37 2.59
N SER A 39 -12.67 5.09 3.29
CA SER A 39 -11.91 6.10 4.04
C SER A 39 -11.26 7.14 3.11
N LEU A 40 -10.81 6.70 1.94
CA LEU A 40 -10.24 7.59 0.92
C LEU A 40 -11.33 8.27 0.08
N ASN A 41 -12.60 7.87 0.19
CA ASN A 41 -13.66 8.30 -0.71
C ASN A 41 -13.24 8.18 -2.19
N ALA A 42 -12.76 6.99 -2.55
CA ALA A 42 -12.22 6.65 -3.86
C ALA A 42 -12.85 5.35 -4.36
N ASP A 43 -12.97 5.23 -5.69
CA ASP A 43 -13.39 3.99 -6.32
C ASP A 43 -12.25 2.96 -6.23
N SER A 44 -12.61 1.67 -6.20
CA SER A 44 -11.62 0.59 -6.07
C SER A 44 -10.55 0.60 -7.15
N GLY A 45 -10.90 1.00 -8.39
CA GLY A 45 -9.96 1.10 -9.49
C GLY A 45 -8.95 2.26 -9.37
N ASP A 46 -9.16 3.17 -8.42
CA ASP A 46 -8.28 4.31 -8.17
C ASP A 46 -7.34 4.10 -6.96
N VAL A 47 -7.54 3.05 -6.18
CA VAL A 47 -6.72 2.73 -5.00
C VAL A 47 -5.76 1.60 -5.34
N LEU A 48 -4.47 1.91 -5.37
CA LEU A 48 -3.40 0.96 -5.68
C LEU A 48 -2.66 0.59 -4.40
N ILE A 49 -2.42 -0.70 -4.16
CA ILE A 49 -1.70 -1.18 -2.98
C ILE A 49 -0.23 -1.28 -3.34
N THR A 50 0.57 -0.47 -2.65
CA THR A 50 1.99 -0.30 -2.95
C THR A 50 2.83 -1.18 -2.06
N ASP A 51 2.46 -1.29 -0.78
CA ASP A 51 3.11 -2.15 0.19
C ASP A 51 2.08 -2.83 1.10
N PHE A 52 2.48 -3.97 1.66
CA PHE A 52 1.72 -4.76 2.64
C PHE A 52 2.67 -5.58 3.50
N VAL A 53 2.58 -5.39 4.82
CA VAL A 53 3.35 -6.11 5.82
C VAL A 53 2.42 -6.59 6.92
N GLU A 54 2.35 -7.91 7.09
CA GLU A 54 1.63 -8.57 8.19
C GLU A 54 2.51 -8.64 9.44
N ASP A 55 1.92 -8.42 10.62
CA ASP A 55 2.62 -8.59 11.89
C ASP A 55 2.91 -10.07 12.15
N GLN A 56 4.14 -10.39 12.56
CA GLN A 56 4.57 -11.78 12.76
C GLN A 56 3.93 -12.47 13.97
N ASN A 57 3.31 -11.70 14.87
CA ASN A 57 2.71 -12.19 16.10
C ASN A 57 1.17 -12.19 16.03
N ASP A 58 0.58 -11.49 15.05
CA ASP A 58 -0.86 -11.36 14.87
C ASP A 58 -1.23 -11.12 13.41
N GLU A 59 -1.75 -12.16 12.75
CA GLU A 59 -2.16 -12.14 11.33
C GLU A 59 -3.33 -11.18 11.06
N GLU A 60 -4.02 -10.69 12.10
CA GLU A 60 -5.07 -9.67 11.99
C GLU A 60 -4.54 -8.22 12.04
N ILE A 61 -3.23 -8.04 12.19
CA ILE A 61 -2.56 -6.74 12.19
C ILE A 61 -1.65 -6.63 10.96
N TYR A 62 -1.86 -5.60 10.15
CA TYR A 62 -1.03 -5.34 8.98
C TYR A 62 -0.98 -3.85 8.63
N GLU A 63 0.16 -3.44 8.10
CA GLU A 63 0.43 -2.07 7.69
C GLU A 63 0.99 -2.00 6.27
N GLY A 64 0.94 -0.82 5.68
CA GLY A 64 1.50 -0.61 4.37
C GLY A 64 1.09 0.72 3.80
N PHE A 65 1.20 0.82 2.48
CA PHE A 65 0.97 2.06 1.75
C PHE A 65 0.00 1.84 0.60
N ALA A 66 -0.91 2.80 0.42
CA ALA A 66 -1.85 2.85 -0.68
C ALA A 66 -1.75 4.18 -1.43
N TYR A 67 -1.80 4.10 -2.76
CA TYR A 67 -1.75 5.24 -3.65
C TYR A 67 -3.13 5.50 -4.26
N ASP A 68 -3.67 6.70 -4.00
CA ASP A 68 -4.86 7.23 -4.69
C ASP A 68 -4.40 7.85 -6.01
N ARG A 69 -4.57 7.12 -7.11
CA ARG A 69 -4.11 7.56 -8.43
C ARG A 69 -4.86 8.79 -8.94
N ARG A 70 -6.12 8.97 -8.52
CA ARG A 70 -6.97 10.10 -8.94
C ARG A 70 -6.46 11.40 -8.34
N ARG A 71 -6.08 11.37 -7.06
CA ARG A 71 -5.55 12.55 -6.34
C ARG A 71 -4.03 12.65 -6.38
N LYS A 72 -3.34 11.60 -6.84
CA LYS A 72 -1.88 11.45 -6.81
C LYS A 72 -1.32 11.62 -5.39
N LYS A 73 -1.93 10.92 -4.43
CA LYS A 73 -1.59 10.99 -3.01
C LYS A 73 -1.26 9.62 -2.46
N MET A 74 -0.30 9.56 -1.56
CA MET A 74 0.07 8.36 -0.83
C MET A 74 -0.53 8.39 0.57
N TYR A 75 -0.95 7.23 1.06
CA TYR A 75 -1.48 7.05 2.40
C TYR A 75 -0.80 5.87 3.06
N ALA A 76 -0.35 6.06 4.29
CA ALA A 76 -0.02 4.95 5.17
C ALA A 76 -1.30 4.42 5.79
N TYR A 77 -1.44 3.10 5.85
CA TYR A 77 -2.53 2.43 6.55
C TYR A 77 -1.96 1.48 7.59
N LEU A 78 -2.67 1.38 8.71
CA LEU A 78 -2.53 0.32 9.70
C LEU A 78 -3.92 -0.25 9.94
N PHE A 79 -4.07 -1.53 9.68
CA PHE A 79 -5.21 -2.31 10.13
C PHE A 79 -4.83 -3.04 11.41
N ASP A 80 -5.65 -2.84 12.43
CA ASP A 80 -5.61 -3.56 13.68
C ASP A 80 -7.00 -4.19 13.85
N HIS A 81 -7.10 -5.46 13.44
CA HIS A 81 -8.36 -6.19 13.33
C HIS A 81 -9.35 -5.43 12.43
N ASN A 82 -10.49 -4.98 12.97
CA ASN A 82 -11.53 -4.25 12.26
C ASN A 82 -11.37 -2.72 12.31
N ARG A 83 -10.24 -2.22 12.80
CA ARG A 83 -9.96 -0.77 12.90
C ARG A 83 -8.88 -0.40 11.89
N ALA A 84 -9.14 0.66 11.14
CA ALA A 84 -8.17 1.22 10.21
C ALA A 84 -7.72 2.60 10.68
N GLN A 85 -6.41 2.80 10.70
CA GLN A 85 -5.80 4.12 10.81
C GLN A 85 -5.18 4.44 9.46
N ILE A 86 -5.68 5.50 8.80
CA ILE A 86 -5.25 5.88 7.46
C ILE A 86 -4.90 7.36 7.49
N HIS A 87 -3.70 7.70 7.03
CA HIS A 87 -3.26 9.10 6.98
C HIS A 87 -2.43 9.36 5.73
N GLU A 88 -2.57 10.57 5.18
CA GLU A 88 -1.81 11.03 4.04
C GLU A 88 -0.33 11.17 4.43
N VAL A 89 0.56 10.70 3.56
CA VAL A 89 2.01 10.83 3.71
C VAL A 89 2.58 11.56 2.49
N ALA A 90 3.58 12.40 2.74
CA ALA A 90 4.23 13.16 1.70
C ALA A 90 5.17 12.24 0.91
N THR A 91 4.98 12.11 -0.41
CA THR A 91 5.74 11.16 -1.25
C THR A 91 7.22 11.50 -1.36
N ASP A 92 7.59 12.77 -1.12
CA ASP A 92 8.97 13.25 -1.04
C ASP A 92 9.73 12.74 0.19
N SER A 93 9.01 12.26 1.21
CA SER A 93 9.60 11.61 2.39
C SER A 93 9.78 10.09 2.22
N LEU A 94 9.29 9.52 1.11
CA LEU A 94 9.30 8.08 0.85
C LEU A 94 10.39 7.68 -0.15
N THR A 95 10.96 6.51 0.08
CA THR A 95 11.88 5.84 -0.82
C THR A 95 11.28 4.52 -1.31
N MET A 96 11.86 3.94 -2.36
CA MET A 96 11.48 2.59 -2.82
C MET A 96 11.51 1.54 -1.72
N ARG A 97 12.38 1.70 -0.73
CA ARG A 97 12.45 0.75 0.37
C ARG A 97 11.21 0.78 1.25
N ASP A 98 10.56 1.94 1.33
CA ASP A 98 9.41 2.17 2.21
C ASP A 98 8.10 1.72 1.54
N THR A 99 8.00 1.83 0.21
CA THR A 99 6.79 1.45 -0.54
C THR A 99 6.91 0.13 -1.29
N TYR A 100 8.09 -0.49 -1.32
CA TYR A 100 8.29 -1.86 -1.79
C TYR A 100 9.04 -2.60 -0.70
N SER A 101 8.39 -2.83 0.44
CA SER A 101 8.95 -3.80 1.37
C SER A 101 9.01 -5.12 0.63
N VAL A 102 10.22 -5.53 0.26
CA VAL A 102 10.58 -6.86 -0.22
C VAL A 102 10.32 -7.83 0.94
N ARG A 103 9.05 -8.07 1.26
CA ARG A 103 8.54 -9.06 2.21
C ARG A 103 7.13 -9.53 1.86
N VAL A 104 6.72 -9.47 0.59
CA VAL A 104 5.79 -10.49 0.11
C VAL A 104 6.64 -11.75 -0.09
N LEU A 105 6.29 -12.84 0.61
CA LEU A 105 6.93 -14.16 0.69
C LEU A 105 7.80 -14.42 1.93
N HIS A 106 7.18 -14.55 3.11
CA HIS A 106 7.43 -15.78 3.89
C HIS A 106 6.61 -16.91 3.25
N LEU A 107 6.99 -17.33 2.04
CA LEU A 107 6.82 -18.72 1.61
C LEU A 107 8.17 -19.40 1.86
N LEU A 108 8.43 -19.77 3.11
CA LEU A 108 9.40 -20.81 3.48
C LEU A 108 8.78 -21.69 4.55
#